data_AF-K1U0A3-F1
#
_entry.id   AF-K1U0A3-F1
#
_cell.length_a   1.000
_cell.length_b   1.000
_cell.length_c   1.000
_cell.angle_alpha   90.00
_cell.angle_beta   90.00
_cell.angle_gamma   90.00
#
_symmetry.space_group_name_H-M   'P 1'
#
loop_
_entity.id
_entity.type
_entity.pdbx_description
1 polymer ?
#
loop_
_entity_poly.entity_id
_entity_poly.type
_entity_poly.pdbx_seq_one_letter_code
_entity_poly.pdbx_strand_id
1 'polypeptide(L)'
;MEPLRCEGDELLPATPTPRPKLRELYADFGWDRAVSEHKESFSYCVKLKKGFRLLCMNDDGTPERHGYTESQIEWMFSQIEEAKKNGDYIFVMNHHPCLPPNPIYPLFSKRDMLADYDEITTRLADSGVNLVFTGHTHMQNIAVKRTEKGNVFYDVNTSSLVGYPTAIRKVTIDGEKIDVATEQIDDFDFDRNGLSVNDYLKNHFTFFLNDIISSTAYDIDHLADLAPSFSMTAETVYKLKVPLKIIGTLLNNRTVGAAAKYLGVSGKIDDRARGIVLKDLVLQIMINLYHGDEPFYPGTPEYGAMDAFMGRIKKLVRPFDKDGKIKGILDAVLSSMYDAPPEDWNAVLPQK
;
A
#
# COMPACT_ATOMS: atom_id res chain seq x y z
N MET A 1 4.51 19.93 10.30
CA MET A 1 4.57 21.05 9.33
C MET A 1 3.36 21.91 9.60
N GLU A 2 3.50 23.23 9.71
CA GLU A 2 2.32 24.11 9.80
C GLU A 2 1.55 24.02 8.47
N PRO A 3 0.21 23.91 8.49
CA PRO A 3 -0.57 23.82 7.26
C PRO A 3 -0.45 25.11 6.45
N LEU A 4 -0.32 24.97 5.14
CA LEU A 4 -0.13 26.08 4.20
C LEU A 4 -1.29 26.13 3.19
N ARG A 5 -1.59 27.32 2.69
CA ARG A 5 -2.49 27.58 1.57
C ARG A 5 -1.73 28.37 0.50
N CYS A 6 -2.09 28.14 -0.76
CA CYS A 6 -1.50 28.86 -1.88
C CYS A 6 -2.43 30.00 -2.33
N GLU A 7 -1.89 31.20 -2.48
CA GLU A 7 -2.53 32.33 -3.18
C GLU A 7 -1.62 32.76 -4.33
N GLY A 8 -1.93 32.30 -5.55
CA GLY A 8 -0.98 32.44 -6.67
C GLY A 8 0.31 31.67 -6.40
N ASP A 9 1.43 32.36 -6.43
CA ASP A 9 2.77 31.85 -6.11
C ASP A 9 3.17 32.02 -4.63
N GLU A 10 2.30 32.61 -3.79
CA GLU A 10 2.57 32.81 -2.37
C GLU A 10 2.10 31.63 -1.51
N LEU A 11 2.98 31.17 -0.61
CA LEU A 11 2.65 30.21 0.45
C LEU A 11 2.28 30.98 1.72
N LEU A 12 1.01 30.89 2.12
CA LEU A 12 0.48 31.55 3.31
C LEU A 12 0.10 30.51 4.38
N PRO A 13 0.10 30.86 5.67
CA PRO A 13 -0.44 29.99 6.70
C PRO A 13 -1.91 29.64 6.44
N ALA A 14 -2.27 28.37 6.63
CA ALA A 14 -3.64 27.90 6.64
C ALA A 14 -4.10 27.66 8.09
N THR A 15 -5.42 27.75 8.33
CA THR A 15 -5.99 27.38 9.63
C THR A 15 -6.47 25.92 9.57
N PRO A 16 -5.86 25.00 10.33
CA PRO A 16 -6.34 23.62 10.38
C PRO A 16 -7.67 23.54 11.13
N THR A 17 -8.51 22.58 10.77
CA THR A 17 -9.71 22.26 11.56
C THR A 17 -9.30 21.60 12.88
N PRO A 18 -9.66 22.15 14.05
CA PRO A 18 -9.35 21.52 15.33
C PRO A 18 -10.02 20.15 15.46
N ARG A 19 -9.32 19.17 16.05
CA ARG A 19 -9.85 17.80 16.24
C ARG A 19 -11.27 17.76 16.84
N PRO A 20 -11.62 18.53 17.90
CA PRO A 20 -12.99 18.52 18.44
C PRO A 20 -14.07 18.95 17.44
N LYS A 21 -13.73 19.75 16.42
CA LYS A 21 -14.67 20.19 15.38
C LYS A 21 -14.95 19.12 14.33
N LEU A 22 -14.09 18.11 14.20
CA LEU A 22 -14.31 17.01 13.26
C LEU A 22 -15.60 16.26 13.58
N ARG A 23 -15.89 16.02 14.87
CA ARG A 23 -17.13 15.34 15.31
C ARG A 23 -18.41 16.06 14.87
N GLU A 24 -18.38 17.39 14.84
CA GLU A 24 -19.48 18.23 14.34
C GLU A 24 -19.52 18.21 12.80
N LEU A 25 -18.37 18.35 12.14
CA LEU A 25 -18.26 18.39 10.69
C LEU A 25 -18.76 17.11 10.00
N TYR A 26 -18.55 15.94 10.60
CA TYR A 26 -18.98 14.65 10.03
C TYR A 26 -20.08 13.94 10.81
N ALA A 27 -20.87 14.69 11.59
CA ALA A 27 -21.94 14.14 12.43
C ALA A 27 -22.93 13.27 11.62
N ASP A 28 -23.40 13.78 10.49
CA ASP A 28 -24.36 13.15 9.59
C ASP A 28 -23.77 11.97 8.78
N PHE A 29 -22.44 11.92 8.61
CA PHE A 29 -21.76 10.87 7.85
C PHE A 29 -21.45 9.60 8.65
N GLY A 30 -21.88 9.49 9.91
CA GLY A 30 -21.77 8.23 10.65
C GLY A 30 -22.08 8.34 12.13
N TRP A 31 -21.55 9.38 12.78
CA TRP A 31 -21.61 9.51 14.23
C TRP A 31 -23.04 9.66 14.78
N ASP A 32 -23.92 10.40 14.12
CA ASP A 32 -25.32 10.56 14.57
C ASP A 32 -26.12 9.25 14.50
N ARG A 33 -25.61 8.24 13.78
CA ARG A 33 -26.16 6.89 13.68
C ARG A 33 -25.36 5.86 14.48
N ALA A 34 -24.32 6.28 15.20
CA ALA A 34 -23.48 5.37 15.96
C ALA A 34 -24.28 4.70 17.08
N VAL A 35 -24.11 3.37 17.22
CA VAL A 35 -24.66 2.61 18.34
C VAL A 35 -23.73 2.61 19.55
N SER A 36 -22.46 2.94 19.35
CA SER A 36 -21.43 3.07 20.39
C SER A 36 -20.27 3.90 19.86
N GLU A 37 -19.60 4.65 20.74
CA GLU A 37 -18.45 5.50 20.43
C GLU A 37 -17.33 5.27 21.45
N HIS A 38 -16.08 5.20 20.98
CA HIS A 38 -14.90 5.38 21.82
C HIS A 38 -14.43 6.83 21.68
N LYS A 39 -14.86 7.66 22.64
CA LYS A 39 -14.78 9.12 22.55
C LYS A 39 -13.35 9.65 22.45
N GLU A 40 -12.39 9.01 23.10
CA GLU A 40 -11.00 9.44 23.11
C GLU A 40 -10.36 9.31 21.71
N SER A 41 -10.62 8.22 21.00
CA SER A 41 -10.05 7.99 19.66
C SER A 41 -10.92 8.49 18.52
N PHE A 42 -12.18 8.85 18.78
CA PHE A 42 -13.20 9.18 17.77
C PHE A 42 -13.64 7.97 16.93
N SER A 43 -13.31 6.75 17.36
CA SER A 43 -13.84 5.52 16.76
C SER A 43 -15.29 5.30 17.14
N TYR A 44 -16.05 4.66 16.26
CA TYR A 44 -17.48 4.42 16.48
C TYR A 44 -17.96 3.16 15.78
N CYS A 45 -19.03 2.57 16.29
CA CYS A 45 -19.71 1.43 15.69
C CYS A 45 -21.05 1.91 15.16
N VAL A 46 -21.37 1.62 13.90
CA VAL A 46 -22.63 2.01 13.27
C VAL A 46 -23.39 0.77 12.79
N LYS A 47 -24.71 0.77 12.98
CA LYS A 47 -25.58 -0.25 12.38
C LYS A 47 -26.02 0.23 11.01
N LEU A 48 -25.47 -0.35 9.96
CA LEU A 48 -25.76 0.02 8.56
C LEU A 48 -27.18 -0.38 8.16
N LYS A 49 -27.57 -1.59 8.57
CA LYS A 49 -28.92 -2.16 8.41
C LYS A 49 -29.09 -3.31 9.40
N LYS A 50 -30.29 -3.90 9.46
CA LYS A 50 -30.51 -5.14 10.23
C LYS A 50 -29.52 -6.22 9.79
N GLY A 51 -28.80 -6.82 10.73
CA GLY A 51 -27.82 -7.89 10.47
C GLY A 51 -26.42 -7.40 10.08
N PHE A 52 -26.16 -6.09 9.97
CA PHE A 52 -24.87 -5.58 9.51
C PHE A 52 -24.40 -4.37 10.34
N ARG A 53 -23.17 -4.45 10.85
CA ARG A 53 -22.49 -3.36 11.56
C ARG A 53 -21.13 -3.08 10.94
N LEU A 54 -20.71 -1.82 11.01
CA LEU A 54 -19.38 -1.37 10.63
C LEU A 54 -18.69 -0.77 11.85
N LEU A 55 -17.46 -1.22 12.11
CA LEU A 55 -16.54 -0.61 13.06
C LEU A 55 -15.65 0.39 12.34
N CYS A 56 -15.86 1.66 12.66
CA CYS A 56 -15.10 2.79 12.14
C CYS A 56 -13.94 3.08 13.09
N MET A 57 -12.74 2.62 12.74
CA MET A 57 -11.55 2.74 13.57
C MET A 57 -10.71 3.96 13.17
N ASN A 58 -10.28 4.73 14.17
CA ASN A 58 -9.24 5.75 14.02
C ASN A 58 -7.94 5.17 14.59
N ASP A 59 -6.92 5.06 13.74
CA ASP A 59 -5.60 4.54 14.03
C ASP A 59 -4.50 5.61 13.90
N ASP A 60 -4.84 6.89 13.92
CA ASP A 60 -3.86 7.99 13.88
C ASP A 60 -2.81 7.83 15.00
N GLY A 61 -3.21 7.23 16.12
CA GLY A 61 -2.35 6.83 17.22
C GLY A 61 -1.53 8.00 17.79
N THR A 62 -0.22 7.80 17.94
CA THR A 62 0.76 8.86 18.24
C THR A 62 1.66 9.09 17.01
N PRO A 63 2.40 10.21 16.93
CA PRO A 63 3.36 10.44 15.84
C PRO A 63 4.38 9.31 15.63
N GLU A 64 4.60 8.48 16.64
CA GLU A 64 5.53 7.36 16.62
C GLU A 64 4.87 5.99 16.38
N ARG A 65 3.53 5.90 16.48
CA ARG A 65 2.78 4.64 16.40
C ARG A 65 1.35 4.87 15.91
N HIS A 66 1.08 4.51 14.66
CA HIS A 66 -0.27 4.50 14.09
C HIS A 66 -0.99 3.21 14.50
N GLY A 67 -1.91 3.28 15.45
CA GLY A 67 -2.60 2.11 15.99
C GLY A 67 -3.54 2.44 17.13
N TYR A 68 -4.02 1.40 17.80
CA TYR A 68 -5.06 1.52 18.81
C TYR A 68 -4.50 1.59 20.23
N THR A 69 -5.16 2.34 21.10
CA THR A 69 -4.92 2.27 22.54
C THR A 69 -5.56 1.00 23.11
N GLU A 70 -5.12 0.56 24.30
CA GLU A 70 -5.71 -0.61 24.96
C GLU A 70 -7.23 -0.43 25.19
N SER A 71 -7.65 0.75 25.66
CA SER A 71 -9.08 1.06 25.87
C SER A 71 -9.90 0.99 24.58
N GLN A 72 -9.30 1.38 23.45
CA GLN A 72 -9.94 1.30 22.14
C GLN A 72 -10.04 -0.14 21.66
N ILE A 73 -9.02 -0.97 21.92
CA ILE A 73 -9.03 -2.40 21.64
C ILE A 73 -10.10 -3.10 22.48
N GLU A 74 -10.15 -2.86 23.79
CA GLU A 74 -11.18 -3.39 24.69
C GLU A 74 -12.58 -3.00 24.22
N TRP A 75 -12.78 -1.72 23.88
CA TRP A 75 -14.03 -1.23 23.31
C TRP A 75 -14.36 -1.93 21.99
N MET A 76 -13.43 -2.04 21.04
CA MET A 76 -13.62 -2.71 19.75
C MET A 76 -14.10 -4.15 19.94
N PHE A 77 -13.44 -4.92 20.80
CA PHE A 77 -13.86 -6.30 21.07
C PHE A 77 -15.19 -6.39 21.81
N SER A 78 -15.55 -5.43 22.66
CA SER A 78 -16.89 -5.37 23.26
C SER A 78 -17.98 -5.23 22.19
N GLN A 79 -17.74 -4.43 21.14
CA GLN A 79 -18.68 -4.21 20.04
C GLN A 79 -18.79 -5.46 19.14
N ILE A 80 -17.68 -6.16 18.91
CA ILE A 80 -17.67 -7.44 18.18
C ILE A 80 -18.50 -8.48 18.93
N GLU A 81 -18.31 -8.61 20.25
CA GLU A 81 -19.10 -9.54 21.06
C GLU A 81 -20.59 -9.19 21.09
N GLU A 82 -20.93 -7.91 21.14
CA GLU A 82 -22.33 -7.47 21.07
C GLU A 82 -22.96 -7.76 19.70
N ALA A 83 -22.22 -7.55 18.61
CA ALA A 83 -22.68 -7.89 17.27
C ALA A 83 -22.96 -9.39 17.11
N LYS A 84 -22.05 -10.24 17.60
CA LYS A 84 -22.23 -11.70 17.64
C LYS A 84 -23.49 -12.11 18.38
N LYS A 85 -23.71 -11.57 19.59
CA LYS A 85 -24.91 -11.86 20.40
C LYS A 85 -26.21 -11.50 19.66
N ASN A 86 -26.15 -10.47 18.82
CA ASN A 86 -27.28 -10.00 18.02
C ASN A 86 -27.40 -10.67 16.65
N GLY A 87 -26.48 -11.58 16.29
CA GLY A 87 -26.42 -12.20 14.97
C GLY A 87 -26.10 -11.23 13.84
N ASP A 88 -25.49 -10.07 14.15
CA ASP A 88 -25.07 -9.09 13.16
C ASP A 88 -23.68 -9.51 12.59
N TYR A 89 -23.52 -9.45 11.27
CA TYR A 89 -22.21 -9.49 10.62
C TYR A 89 -21.50 -8.15 10.84
N ILE A 90 -20.28 -8.20 11.35
CA ILE A 90 -19.48 -7.01 11.69
C ILE A 90 -18.16 -7.04 10.93
N PHE A 91 -17.82 -5.91 10.32
CA PHE A 91 -16.57 -5.69 9.59
C PHE A 91 -15.99 -4.33 9.95
N VAL A 92 -14.76 -4.07 9.54
CA VAL A 92 -13.97 -2.92 9.99
C VAL A 92 -13.67 -1.99 8.82
N MET A 93 -13.56 -0.70 9.10
CA MET A 93 -12.78 0.22 8.26
C MET A 93 -11.71 0.88 9.12
N ASN A 94 -10.51 1.02 8.54
CA ASN A 94 -9.33 1.58 9.18
C ASN A 94 -8.54 2.40 8.14
N HIS A 95 -7.71 3.37 8.55
CA HIS A 95 -6.96 4.15 7.56
C HIS A 95 -5.72 3.39 7.06
N HIS A 96 -4.81 3.01 7.96
CA HIS A 96 -3.58 2.30 7.58
C HIS A 96 -3.87 0.83 7.23
N PRO A 97 -3.05 0.20 6.38
CA PRO A 97 -3.17 -1.22 6.06
C PRO A 97 -2.97 -2.09 7.31
N CYS A 98 -3.84 -3.08 7.46
CA CYS A 98 -3.83 -4.11 8.50
C CYS A 98 -3.08 -5.37 8.05
N LEU A 99 -2.84 -5.55 6.77
CA LEU A 99 -1.95 -6.54 6.19
C LEU A 99 -1.01 -5.87 5.20
N PRO A 100 0.22 -6.39 4.99
CA PRO A 100 1.09 -5.85 3.96
C PRO A 100 0.41 -5.90 2.59
N PRO A 101 0.26 -4.77 1.86
CA PRO A 101 -0.32 -4.78 0.53
C PRO A 101 0.58 -5.51 -0.49
N ASN A 102 1.86 -5.64 -0.17
CA ASN A 102 2.80 -6.50 -0.89
C ASN A 102 3.97 -6.89 0.03
N PRO A 103 4.76 -7.93 -0.30
CA PRO A 103 5.85 -8.41 0.56
C PRO A 103 6.98 -7.41 0.81
N ILE A 104 7.17 -6.43 -0.09
CA ILE A 104 8.25 -5.45 0.02
C ILE A 104 7.86 -4.25 0.89
N TYR A 105 6.56 -3.94 1.03
CA TYR A 105 6.05 -2.77 1.75
C TYR A 105 6.57 -2.66 3.20
N PRO A 106 6.51 -3.72 4.04
CA PRO A 106 6.97 -3.62 5.43
C PRO A 106 8.49 -3.45 5.57
N LEU A 107 9.27 -3.62 4.50
CA LEU A 107 10.72 -3.43 4.55
C LEU A 107 11.11 -1.94 4.52
N PHE A 108 10.27 -1.09 3.94
CA PHE A 108 10.54 0.34 3.74
C PHE A 108 9.51 1.24 4.42
N SER A 109 8.26 0.79 4.54
CA SER A 109 7.12 1.58 5.00
C SER A 109 6.39 0.92 6.17
N LYS A 110 7.09 0.17 7.03
CA LYS A 110 6.49 -0.48 8.21
C LYS A 110 5.73 0.48 9.13
N ARG A 111 6.21 1.72 9.22
CA ARG A 111 5.59 2.75 10.07
C ARG A 111 4.26 3.23 9.51
N ASP A 112 4.05 3.06 8.22
CA ASP A 112 2.84 3.45 7.48
C ASP A 112 1.81 2.31 7.47
N MET A 113 1.96 1.34 8.38
CA MET A 113 1.02 0.25 8.61
C MET A 113 0.45 0.33 10.03
N LEU A 114 -0.69 -0.32 10.24
CA LEU A 114 -1.25 -0.47 11.58
C LEU A 114 -0.22 -1.12 12.53
N ALA A 115 0.01 -0.49 13.68
CA ALA A 115 0.87 -1.04 14.71
C ALA A 115 0.29 -2.36 15.23
N ASP A 116 1.16 -3.36 15.42
CA ASP A 116 0.78 -4.70 15.87
C ASP A 116 -0.28 -5.37 14.99
N TYR A 117 -0.27 -5.02 13.69
CA TYR A 117 -1.21 -5.53 12.70
C TYR A 117 -1.35 -7.06 12.75
N ASP A 118 -0.26 -7.80 12.98
CA ASP A 118 -0.31 -9.26 13.06
C ASP A 118 -1.13 -9.77 14.25
N GLU A 119 -0.95 -9.20 15.44
CA GLU A 119 -1.72 -9.58 16.63
C GLU A 119 -3.20 -9.20 16.47
N ILE A 120 -3.45 -7.94 16.07
CA ILE A 120 -4.81 -7.40 15.95
C ILE A 120 -5.61 -8.17 14.91
N THR A 121 -5.06 -8.40 13.72
CA THR A 121 -5.75 -9.16 12.66
C THR A 121 -5.98 -10.62 13.03
N THR A 122 -5.06 -11.26 13.76
CA THR A 122 -5.29 -12.61 14.30
C THR A 122 -6.48 -12.62 15.26
N ARG A 123 -6.53 -11.67 16.21
CA ARG A 123 -7.62 -11.56 17.20
C ARG A 123 -8.96 -11.23 16.55
N LEU A 124 -8.98 -10.35 15.54
CA LEU A 124 -10.17 -10.03 14.74
C LEU A 124 -10.69 -11.28 14.01
N ALA A 125 -9.84 -11.97 13.26
CA ALA A 125 -10.19 -13.18 12.52
C ALA A 125 -10.71 -14.29 13.44
N ASP A 126 -10.01 -14.54 14.55
CA ASP A 126 -10.42 -15.52 15.55
C ASP A 126 -11.68 -15.11 16.32
N SER A 127 -12.05 -13.83 16.25
CA SER A 127 -13.31 -13.31 16.74
C SER A 127 -14.37 -13.22 15.65
N GLY A 128 -14.21 -13.89 14.51
CA GLY A 128 -15.21 -13.94 13.44
C GLY A 128 -15.36 -12.66 12.61
N VAL A 129 -14.39 -11.74 12.70
CA VAL A 129 -14.29 -10.57 11.80
C VAL A 129 -13.31 -10.94 10.70
N ASN A 130 -13.80 -11.06 9.46
CA ASN A 130 -12.98 -11.51 8.33
C ASN A 130 -12.69 -10.42 7.30
N LEU A 131 -13.20 -9.20 7.47
CA LEU A 131 -13.09 -8.13 6.47
C LEU A 131 -12.73 -6.79 7.12
N VAL A 132 -11.71 -6.14 6.56
CA VAL A 132 -11.40 -4.73 6.79
C VAL A 132 -11.22 -3.98 5.48
N PHE A 133 -11.69 -2.73 5.43
CA PHE A 133 -11.37 -1.78 4.37
C PHE A 133 -10.28 -0.81 4.84
N THR A 134 -9.22 -0.67 4.05
CA THR A 134 -8.09 0.21 4.35
C THR A 134 -7.71 1.11 3.17
N GLY A 135 -6.79 2.04 3.43
CA GLY A 135 -6.22 2.94 2.43
C GLY A 135 -4.78 3.29 2.80
N HIS A 136 -4.48 4.59 2.89
CA HIS A 136 -3.17 5.15 3.24
C HIS A 136 -2.04 4.92 2.21
N THR A 137 -1.85 3.68 1.76
CA THR A 137 -0.75 3.27 0.88
C THR A 137 -0.88 3.79 -0.55
N HIS A 138 -2.10 4.20 -0.94
CA HIS A 138 -2.50 4.54 -2.30
C HIS A 138 -2.35 3.39 -3.31
N MET A 139 -2.00 2.19 -2.87
CA MET A 139 -1.97 0.99 -3.70
C MET A 139 -3.37 0.41 -3.83
N GLN A 140 -3.60 -0.37 -4.88
CA GLN A 140 -4.80 -1.16 -5.01
C GLN A 140 -4.44 -2.60 -4.62
N ASN A 141 -4.99 -3.12 -3.52
CA ASN A 141 -4.68 -4.48 -3.09
C ASN A 141 -5.80 -5.18 -2.29
N ILE A 142 -5.88 -6.51 -2.37
CA ILE A 142 -6.65 -7.36 -1.46
C ILE A 142 -5.72 -8.41 -0.82
N ALA A 143 -5.20 -8.09 0.36
CA ALA A 143 -4.34 -9.00 1.12
C ALA A 143 -5.16 -10.02 1.92
N VAL A 144 -4.66 -11.24 2.03
CA VAL A 144 -5.28 -12.33 2.78
C VAL A 144 -4.36 -12.91 3.84
N LYS A 145 -4.92 -13.15 5.02
CA LYS A 145 -4.27 -13.88 6.11
C LYS A 145 -5.14 -15.04 6.56
N ARG A 146 -4.51 -16.17 6.85
CA ARG A 146 -5.14 -17.31 7.54
C ARG A 146 -4.49 -17.51 8.90
N THR A 147 -5.29 -17.52 9.97
CA THR A 147 -4.79 -17.77 11.33
C THR A 147 -4.46 -19.24 11.54
N GLU A 148 -3.75 -19.56 12.62
CA GLU A 148 -3.47 -20.95 13.01
C GLU A 148 -4.75 -21.77 13.25
N LYS A 149 -5.86 -21.12 13.64
CA LYS A 149 -7.17 -21.75 13.80
C LYS A 149 -7.91 -21.96 12.47
N GLY A 150 -7.33 -21.54 11.36
CA GLY A 150 -7.90 -21.66 10.02
C GLY A 150 -8.82 -20.51 9.61
N ASN A 151 -9.05 -19.52 10.49
CA ASN A 151 -9.89 -18.35 10.20
C ASN A 151 -9.22 -17.44 9.17
N VAL A 152 -10.02 -16.83 8.29
CA VAL A 152 -9.52 -15.96 7.22
C VAL A 152 -9.78 -14.49 7.56
N PHE A 153 -8.85 -13.63 7.18
CA PHE A 153 -8.94 -12.18 7.27
C PHE A 153 -8.53 -11.56 5.94
N TYR A 154 -9.39 -10.71 5.40
CA TYR A 154 -9.17 -9.95 4.18
C TYR A 154 -8.97 -8.49 4.52
N ASP A 155 -7.91 -7.91 3.97
CA ASP A 155 -7.67 -6.47 3.97
C ASP A 155 -7.83 -5.93 2.55
N VAL A 156 -8.93 -5.21 2.31
CA VAL A 156 -9.24 -4.57 1.04
C VAL A 156 -8.70 -3.14 1.08
N ASN A 157 -7.47 -2.98 0.62
CA ASN A 157 -6.76 -1.70 0.53
C ASN A 157 -7.11 -0.99 -0.79
N THR A 158 -7.77 0.16 -0.70
CA THR A 158 -8.20 0.92 -1.89
C THR A 158 -7.20 2.02 -2.24
N SER A 159 -6.86 2.13 -3.54
CA SER A 159 -5.97 3.18 -4.02
C SER A 159 -6.55 4.58 -3.82
N SER A 160 -5.70 5.61 -3.90
CA SER A 160 -6.15 6.99 -3.75
C SER A 160 -7.06 7.42 -4.90
N LEU A 161 -8.16 8.11 -4.56
CA LEU A 161 -9.08 8.68 -5.55
C LEU A 161 -8.42 9.75 -6.44
N VAL A 162 -7.42 10.45 -5.91
CA VAL A 162 -6.77 11.60 -6.57
C VAL A 162 -5.43 11.26 -7.23
N GLY A 163 -5.10 9.97 -7.35
CA GLY A 163 -3.89 9.49 -8.00
C GLY A 163 -4.17 8.22 -8.81
N TYR A 164 -3.25 7.82 -9.68
CA TYR A 164 -3.38 6.56 -10.41
C TYR A 164 -3.44 5.36 -9.42
N PRO A 165 -4.37 4.38 -9.58
CA PRO A 165 -5.35 4.20 -10.66
C PRO A 165 -6.76 4.78 -10.41
N THR A 166 -6.99 5.68 -9.45
CA THR A 166 -8.30 6.31 -9.14
C THR A 166 -9.40 5.34 -8.73
N ALA A 167 -9.04 4.27 -8.01
CA ALA A 167 -10.00 3.21 -7.72
C ALA A 167 -11.12 3.67 -6.77
N ILE A 168 -12.33 3.22 -7.08
CA ILE A 168 -13.51 3.22 -6.21
C ILE A 168 -13.96 1.76 -6.07
N ARG A 169 -14.13 1.26 -4.85
CA ARG A 169 -14.63 -0.09 -4.61
C ARG A 169 -16.14 -0.10 -4.43
N LYS A 170 -16.84 -0.88 -5.27
CA LYS A 170 -18.23 -1.29 -5.02
C LYS A 170 -18.23 -2.67 -4.40
N VAL A 171 -18.79 -2.77 -3.20
CA VAL A 171 -18.80 -4.02 -2.43
C VAL A 171 -20.22 -4.47 -2.15
N THR A 172 -20.53 -5.72 -2.48
CA THR A 172 -21.80 -6.38 -2.13
C THR A 172 -21.52 -7.50 -1.13
N ILE A 173 -22.23 -7.49 0.00
CA ILE A 173 -22.13 -8.51 1.05
C ILE A 173 -23.53 -9.11 1.25
N ASP A 174 -23.67 -10.41 1.01
CA ASP A 174 -24.99 -11.06 0.90
C ASP A 174 -25.25 -12.21 1.90
N GLY A 175 -24.29 -12.51 2.78
CA GLY A 175 -24.38 -13.58 3.79
C GLY A 175 -23.54 -14.82 3.42
N GLU A 176 -23.24 -15.01 2.14
CA GLU A 176 -22.42 -16.12 1.63
C GLU A 176 -21.06 -15.62 1.15
N LYS A 177 -21.05 -14.50 0.42
CA LYS A 177 -19.86 -13.94 -0.22
C LYS A 177 -19.77 -12.42 -0.07
N ILE A 178 -18.58 -11.93 -0.36
CA ILE A 178 -18.23 -10.52 -0.47
C ILE A 178 -17.73 -10.33 -1.90
N ASP A 179 -18.58 -9.75 -2.76
CA ASP A 179 -18.20 -9.37 -4.11
C ASP A 179 -17.57 -7.97 -4.06
N VAL A 180 -16.29 -7.87 -4.42
CA VAL A 180 -15.53 -6.62 -4.51
C VAL A 180 -15.30 -6.32 -5.98
N ALA A 181 -15.84 -5.20 -6.47
CA ALA A 181 -15.62 -4.72 -7.83
C ALA A 181 -14.96 -3.34 -7.81
N THR A 182 -14.01 -3.12 -8.72
CA THR A 182 -13.33 -1.84 -8.88
C THR A 182 -13.89 -1.05 -10.04
N GLU A 183 -14.18 0.22 -9.76
CA GLU A 183 -14.46 1.25 -10.74
C GLU A 183 -13.35 2.30 -10.70
N GLN A 184 -13.29 3.12 -11.73
CA GLN A 184 -12.34 4.21 -11.85
C GLN A 184 -13.07 5.49 -12.23
N ILE A 185 -12.47 6.63 -11.91
CA ILE A 185 -12.93 7.90 -12.44
C ILE A 185 -12.62 7.93 -13.94
N ASP A 186 -13.64 8.19 -14.75
CA ASP A 186 -13.54 8.31 -16.20
C ASP A 186 -13.43 9.77 -16.68
N ASP A 187 -13.84 10.75 -15.86
CA ASP A 187 -13.77 12.17 -16.18
C ASP A 187 -13.63 13.11 -14.97
N PHE A 188 -12.95 14.25 -15.17
CA PHE A 188 -12.94 15.41 -14.27
C PHE A 188 -12.56 16.68 -15.04
N ASP A 189 -13.02 17.84 -14.55
CA ASP A 189 -12.84 19.15 -15.21
C ASP A 189 -11.40 19.66 -15.10
N PHE A 190 -10.56 19.23 -16.04
CA PHE A 190 -9.16 19.63 -16.16
C PHE A 190 -8.62 19.37 -17.58
N ASP A 191 -7.71 20.23 -18.06
CA ASP A 191 -7.05 20.02 -19.35
C ASP A 191 -6.02 18.90 -19.29
N ARG A 192 -6.41 17.73 -19.81
CA ARG A 192 -5.59 16.51 -19.88
C ARG A 192 -4.86 16.37 -21.21
N ASN A 193 -4.84 17.41 -22.07
CA ASN A 193 -4.23 17.37 -23.40
C ASN A 193 -4.73 16.19 -24.27
N GLY A 194 -6.01 15.86 -24.17
CA GLY A 194 -6.63 14.77 -24.94
C GLY A 194 -6.41 13.34 -24.41
N LEU A 195 -5.76 13.17 -23.25
CA LEU A 195 -5.59 11.86 -22.60
C LEU A 195 -6.84 11.46 -21.79
N SER A 196 -7.04 10.15 -21.63
CA SER A 196 -7.98 9.63 -20.63
C SER A 196 -7.54 10.03 -19.21
N VAL A 197 -8.45 10.00 -18.22
CA VAL A 197 -8.08 10.23 -16.80
C VAL A 197 -6.93 9.31 -16.39
N ASN A 198 -7.05 8.02 -16.69
CA ASN A 198 -6.06 7.03 -16.30
C ASN A 198 -4.71 7.24 -16.98
N ASP A 199 -4.67 7.52 -18.28
CA ASP A 199 -3.40 7.76 -18.97
C ASP A 199 -2.73 9.03 -18.46
N TYR A 200 -3.50 10.10 -18.23
CA TYR A 200 -3.00 11.34 -17.67
C TYR A 200 -2.36 11.11 -16.28
N LEU A 201 -3.09 10.46 -15.37
CA LEU A 201 -2.60 10.22 -14.01
C LEU A 201 -1.47 9.17 -13.97
N LYS A 202 -1.51 8.15 -14.84
CA LYS A 202 -0.41 7.19 -14.99
C LYS A 202 0.85 7.89 -15.47
N ASN A 203 0.74 8.79 -16.44
CA ASN A 203 1.87 9.57 -16.92
C ASN A 203 2.43 10.49 -15.82
N HIS A 204 1.56 11.16 -15.06
CA HIS A 204 1.98 11.99 -13.93
C HIS A 204 2.69 11.17 -12.85
N PHE A 205 2.13 10.02 -12.48
CA PHE A 205 2.74 9.10 -11.51
C PHE A 205 4.07 8.54 -12.02
N THR A 206 4.13 8.13 -13.29
CA THR A 206 5.36 7.64 -13.92
C THR A 206 6.44 8.72 -13.96
N PHE A 207 6.06 9.98 -14.23
CA PHE A 207 6.98 11.11 -14.18
C PHE A 207 7.59 11.26 -12.78
N PHE A 208 6.76 11.25 -11.74
CA PHE A 208 7.22 11.32 -10.34
C PHE A 208 8.18 10.18 -9.97
N LEU A 209 7.83 8.93 -10.31
CA LEU A 209 8.71 7.79 -10.05
C LEU A 209 10.03 7.86 -10.84
N ASN A 210 9.95 8.30 -12.11
CA ASN A 210 11.12 8.49 -12.94
C ASN A 210 12.03 9.59 -12.39
N ASP A 211 11.45 10.65 -11.81
CA ASP A 211 12.20 11.72 -11.15
C ASP A 211 12.98 11.19 -9.95
N ILE A 212 12.34 10.39 -9.08
CA ILE A 212 13.04 9.70 -7.97
C ILE A 212 14.21 8.86 -8.49
N ILE A 213 13.98 7.97 -9.46
CA ILE A 213 15.02 7.07 -9.99
C ILE A 213 16.14 7.86 -10.69
N SER A 214 15.81 8.93 -11.41
CA SER A 214 16.81 9.76 -12.10
C SER A 214 17.66 10.53 -11.08
N SER A 215 17.03 11.11 -10.06
CA SER A 215 17.69 11.82 -8.96
C SER A 215 18.68 10.94 -8.21
N THR A 216 18.39 9.63 -8.04
CA THR A 216 19.36 8.69 -7.45
C THR A 216 20.73 8.68 -8.16
N ALA A 217 20.77 8.94 -9.47
CA ALA A 217 22.00 8.97 -10.25
C ALA A 217 22.63 10.37 -10.34
N TYR A 218 21.79 11.40 -10.47
CA TYR A 218 22.21 12.70 -10.99
C TYR A 218 22.00 13.87 -10.02
N ASP A 219 21.09 13.76 -9.04
CA ASP A 219 20.74 14.84 -8.12
C ASP A 219 20.36 14.31 -6.74
N ILE A 220 21.35 14.23 -5.84
CA ILE A 220 21.15 13.69 -4.50
C ILE A 220 20.39 14.66 -3.59
N ASP A 221 20.47 15.97 -3.85
CA ASP A 221 19.85 16.99 -3.01
C ASP A 221 18.34 17.00 -3.29
N HIS A 222 17.96 16.97 -4.59
CA HIS A 222 16.56 16.78 -4.98
C HIS A 222 16.01 15.42 -4.50
N LEU A 223 16.79 14.33 -4.56
CA LEU A 223 16.37 13.05 -3.96
C LEU A 223 16.11 13.16 -2.45
N ALA A 224 16.93 13.94 -1.75
CA ALA A 224 16.77 14.15 -0.31
C ALA A 224 15.51 14.96 0.01
N ASP A 225 15.14 15.91 -0.84
CA ASP A 225 13.89 16.67 -0.74
C ASP A 225 12.66 15.79 -1.02
N LEU A 226 12.77 14.85 -1.96
CA LEU A 226 11.72 13.89 -2.28
C LEU A 226 11.58 12.77 -1.22
N ALA A 227 12.59 12.56 -0.37
CA ALA A 227 12.70 11.42 0.55
C ALA A 227 11.44 11.12 1.40
N PRO A 228 10.76 12.13 1.98
CA PRO A 228 9.55 11.89 2.78
C PRO A 228 8.42 11.23 1.97
N SER A 229 8.37 11.45 0.65
CA SER A 229 7.32 10.93 -0.23
C SER A 229 7.40 9.41 -0.47
N PHE A 230 8.50 8.77 -0.07
CA PHE A 230 8.70 7.33 -0.13
C PHE A 230 9.24 6.78 1.20
N SER A 231 8.78 7.37 2.31
CA SER A 231 9.03 6.91 3.68
C SER A 231 10.51 6.90 4.10
N MET A 232 11.34 7.75 3.50
CA MET A 232 12.76 7.93 3.86
C MET A 232 13.04 9.32 4.43
N THR A 233 14.17 9.46 5.14
CA THR A 233 14.66 10.77 5.59
C THR A 233 15.79 11.27 4.69
N ALA A 234 15.89 12.59 4.53
CA ALA A 234 17.01 13.24 3.84
C ALA A 234 18.37 12.76 4.39
N GLU A 235 18.49 12.63 5.72
CA GLU A 235 19.69 12.11 6.38
C GLU A 235 20.05 10.70 5.89
N THR A 236 19.06 9.82 5.74
CA THR A 236 19.27 8.46 5.23
C THR A 236 19.73 8.48 3.78
N VAL A 237 19.13 9.33 2.94
CA VAL A 237 19.55 9.52 1.54
C VAL A 237 21.02 9.94 1.46
N TYR A 238 21.42 10.95 2.23
CA TYR A 238 22.81 11.41 2.23
C TYR A 238 23.80 10.35 2.72
N LYS A 239 23.45 9.57 3.75
CA LYS A 239 24.27 8.44 4.23
C LYS A 239 24.48 7.37 3.15
N LEU A 240 23.49 7.17 2.29
CA LEU A 240 23.52 6.16 1.21
C LEU A 240 23.92 6.76 -0.15
N LYS A 241 24.42 7.99 -0.22
CA LYS A 241 24.73 8.71 -1.47
C LYS A 241 25.57 7.89 -2.47
N VAL A 242 26.66 7.27 -2.02
CA VAL A 242 27.55 6.49 -2.90
C VAL A 242 26.86 5.24 -3.47
N PRO A 243 26.29 4.34 -2.64
CA PRO A 243 25.57 3.18 -3.18
C PRO A 243 24.36 3.57 -4.03
N LEU A 244 23.59 4.60 -3.65
CA LEU A 244 22.46 5.10 -4.44
C LEU A 244 22.92 5.59 -5.81
N LYS A 245 24.02 6.36 -5.89
CA LYS A 245 24.57 6.83 -7.17
C LYS A 245 24.99 5.68 -8.10
N ILE A 246 25.60 4.64 -7.55
CA ILE A 246 26.00 3.46 -8.33
C ILE A 246 24.76 2.75 -8.89
N ILE A 247 23.76 2.50 -8.03
CA ILE A 247 22.51 1.84 -8.42
C ILE A 247 21.77 2.69 -9.46
N GLY A 248 21.58 3.98 -9.18
CA GLY A 248 20.92 4.93 -10.09
C GLY A 248 21.60 4.99 -11.46
N THR A 249 22.93 5.06 -11.49
CA THR A 249 23.67 5.10 -12.76
C THR A 249 23.48 3.81 -13.56
N LEU A 250 23.44 2.65 -12.89
CA LEU A 250 23.16 1.37 -13.53
C LEU A 250 21.75 1.36 -14.11
N LEU A 251 20.74 1.72 -13.31
CA LEU A 251 19.33 1.71 -13.73
C LEU A 251 19.10 2.61 -14.96
N ASN A 252 19.65 3.82 -14.96
CA ASN A 252 19.44 4.81 -16.01
C ASN A 252 20.15 4.48 -17.34
N ASN A 253 21.28 3.77 -17.31
CA ASN A 253 22.18 3.68 -18.48
C ASN A 253 22.42 2.25 -19.01
N ARG A 254 21.70 1.26 -18.50
CA ARG A 254 21.89 -0.14 -18.88
C ARG A 254 20.56 -0.82 -19.17
N THR A 255 20.61 -1.72 -20.15
CA THR A 255 19.54 -2.68 -20.40
C THR A 255 19.70 -3.90 -19.51
N VAL A 256 18.63 -4.69 -19.39
CA VAL A 256 18.64 -6.03 -18.77
C VAL A 256 19.76 -6.89 -19.37
N GLY A 257 19.90 -6.94 -20.70
CA GLY A 257 20.93 -7.74 -21.36
C GLY A 257 22.36 -7.30 -21.00
N ALA A 258 22.60 -6.00 -20.92
CA ALA A 258 23.90 -5.45 -20.51
C ALA A 258 24.20 -5.78 -19.03
N ALA A 259 23.23 -5.61 -18.14
CA ALA A 259 23.36 -5.95 -16.72
C ALA A 259 23.62 -7.45 -16.51
N ALA A 260 22.93 -8.29 -17.27
CA ALA A 260 23.13 -9.74 -17.24
C ALA A 260 24.55 -10.16 -17.63
N LYS A 261 25.15 -9.46 -18.60
CA LYS A 261 26.54 -9.69 -19.00
C LYS A 261 27.50 -9.38 -17.86
N TYR A 262 27.32 -8.25 -17.17
CA TYR A 262 28.13 -7.90 -16.00
C TYR A 262 27.97 -8.90 -14.84
N LEU A 263 26.75 -9.40 -14.63
CA LEU A 263 26.46 -10.37 -13.58
C LEU A 263 26.86 -11.81 -13.96
N GLY A 264 27.21 -12.07 -15.22
CA GLY A 264 27.55 -13.42 -15.71
C GLY A 264 26.33 -14.34 -15.78
N VAL A 265 25.15 -13.80 -16.05
CA VAL A 265 23.87 -14.54 -16.13
C VAL A 265 23.19 -14.40 -17.49
N SER A 266 23.86 -13.88 -18.51
CA SER A 266 23.28 -13.67 -19.86
C SER A 266 22.58 -14.91 -20.43
N GLY A 267 23.11 -16.11 -20.17
CA GLY A 267 22.52 -17.37 -20.65
C GLY A 267 21.16 -17.72 -20.02
N LYS A 268 20.72 -16.97 -18.99
CA LYS A 268 19.43 -17.15 -18.32
C LYS A 268 18.38 -16.11 -18.73
N ILE A 269 18.76 -15.12 -19.54
CA ILE A 269 17.87 -14.00 -19.90
C ILE A 269 17.19 -14.29 -21.23
N ASP A 270 15.86 -14.31 -21.18
CA ASP A 270 14.98 -14.36 -22.36
C ASP A 270 15.26 -13.19 -23.30
N ASP A 271 15.34 -13.45 -24.60
CA ASP A 271 15.68 -12.44 -25.60
C ASP A 271 14.70 -11.26 -25.61
N ARG A 272 13.42 -11.50 -25.26
CA ARG A 272 12.38 -10.46 -25.17
C ARG A 272 12.68 -9.43 -24.08
N ALA A 273 13.33 -9.83 -22.98
CA ALA A 273 13.67 -8.93 -21.89
C ALA A 273 14.98 -8.17 -22.12
N ARG A 274 15.89 -8.64 -22.99
CA ARG A 274 17.27 -8.11 -23.10
C ARG A 274 17.34 -6.64 -23.47
N GLY A 275 16.40 -6.16 -24.27
CA GLY A 275 16.33 -4.77 -24.73
C GLY A 275 15.76 -3.80 -23.72
N ILE A 276 15.06 -4.29 -22.68
CA ILE A 276 14.40 -3.45 -21.69
C ILE A 276 15.46 -2.66 -20.91
N VAL A 277 15.28 -1.34 -20.80
CA VAL A 277 16.11 -0.49 -19.92
C VAL A 277 15.79 -0.83 -18.47
N LEU A 278 16.82 -0.99 -17.63
CA LEU A 278 16.61 -1.39 -16.24
C LEU A 278 15.70 -0.44 -15.48
N LYS A 279 15.83 0.87 -15.71
CA LYS A 279 14.92 1.88 -15.16
C LYS A 279 13.48 1.59 -15.53
N ASP A 280 13.18 1.35 -16.80
CA ASP A 280 11.82 1.13 -17.28
C ASP A 280 11.22 -0.14 -16.68
N LEU A 281 12.03 -1.19 -16.51
CA LEU A 281 11.61 -2.40 -15.79
C LEU A 281 11.24 -2.10 -14.33
N VAL A 282 12.09 -1.36 -13.61
CA VAL A 282 11.82 -0.97 -12.21
C VAL A 282 10.59 -0.07 -12.12
N LEU A 283 10.44 0.90 -13.01
CA LEU A 283 9.25 1.76 -13.09
C LEU A 283 7.99 0.92 -13.30
N GLN A 284 8.02 -0.04 -14.21
CA GLN A 284 6.87 -0.89 -14.48
C GLN A 284 6.51 -1.76 -13.27
N ILE A 285 7.50 -2.32 -12.56
CA ILE A 285 7.28 -3.04 -11.31
C ILE A 285 6.59 -2.11 -10.29
N MET A 286 7.11 -0.90 -10.08
CA MET A 286 6.52 0.06 -9.14
C MET A 286 5.10 0.48 -9.54
N ILE A 287 4.85 0.74 -10.83
CA ILE A 287 3.51 1.10 -11.31
C ILE A 287 2.51 -0.04 -11.08
N ASN A 288 2.95 -1.29 -11.30
CA ASN A 288 2.11 -2.47 -11.08
C ASN A 288 1.73 -2.62 -9.60
N LEU A 289 2.68 -2.40 -8.67
CA LEU A 289 2.40 -2.43 -7.21
C LEU A 289 1.29 -1.47 -6.77
N TYR A 290 1.12 -0.34 -7.46
CA TYR A 290 0.06 0.64 -7.15
C TYR A 290 -1.24 0.34 -7.88
N HIS A 291 -1.14 -0.24 -9.08
CA HIS A 291 -2.28 -0.64 -9.89
C HIS A 291 -3.00 -1.88 -9.34
N GLY A 292 -2.26 -2.76 -8.64
CA GLY A 292 -2.72 -4.11 -8.28
C GLY A 292 -2.67 -5.08 -9.47
N ASP A 293 -2.93 -6.36 -9.18
CA ASP A 293 -2.86 -7.48 -10.12
C ASP A 293 -1.50 -7.54 -10.83
N GLU A 294 -0.39 -7.63 -10.07
CA GLU A 294 0.93 -7.55 -10.68
C GLU A 294 1.16 -8.71 -11.69
N PRO A 295 1.59 -8.40 -12.93
CA PRO A 295 1.51 -9.34 -14.04
C PRO A 295 2.77 -10.22 -14.22
N PHE A 296 3.86 -9.97 -13.49
CA PHE A 296 5.14 -10.61 -13.75
C PHE A 296 5.29 -11.92 -12.97
N TYR A 297 4.46 -12.90 -13.33
CA TYR A 297 4.50 -14.25 -12.75
C TYR A 297 5.78 -15.03 -13.10
N PRO A 298 6.15 -16.06 -12.31
CA PRO A 298 7.17 -17.03 -12.70
C PRO A 298 6.93 -17.58 -14.10
N GLY A 299 7.88 -17.35 -15.01
CA GLY A 299 7.78 -17.72 -16.43
C GLY A 299 7.65 -16.52 -17.38
N THR A 300 7.31 -15.33 -16.89
CA THR A 300 7.41 -14.09 -17.66
C THR A 300 8.89 -13.71 -17.89
N PRO A 301 9.23 -13.08 -19.03
CA PRO A 301 10.60 -12.61 -19.30
C PRO A 301 11.15 -11.68 -18.21
N GLU A 302 10.31 -10.78 -17.69
CA GLU A 302 10.62 -9.80 -16.66
C GLU A 302 10.95 -10.47 -15.32
N TYR A 303 10.10 -11.41 -14.87
CA TYR A 303 10.36 -12.18 -13.66
C TYR A 303 11.64 -13.01 -13.80
N GLY A 304 11.82 -13.70 -14.93
CA GLY A 304 13.01 -14.52 -15.18
C GLY A 304 14.30 -13.70 -15.16
N ALA A 305 14.27 -12.47 -15.68
CA ALA A 305 15.39 -11.56 -15.61
C ALA A 305 15.71 -11.12 -14.18
N MET A 306 14.70 -10.71 -13.41
CA MET A 306 14.85 -10.28 -12.02
C MET A 306 15.29 -11.43 -11.11
N ASP A 307 14.71 -12.63 -11.25
CA ASP A 307 15.14 -13.83 -10.52
C ASP A 307 16.62 -14.16 -10.81
N ALA A 308 17.04 -14.11 -12.09
CA ALA A 308 18.42 -14.36 -12.46
C ALA A 308 19.39 -13.34 -11.82
N PHE A 309 19.00 -12.05 -11.78
CA PHE A 309 19.78 -11.00 -11.12
C PHE A 309 19.86 -11.22 -9.62
N MET A 310 18.71 -11.38 -8.95
CA MET A 310 18.65 -11.57 -7.50
C MET A 310 19.38 -12.82 -7.06
N GLY A 311 19.22 -13.94 -7.78
CA GLY A 311 19.93 -15.18 -7.51
C GLY A 311 21.45 -15.04 -7.62
N ARG A 312 21.94 -14.20 -8.54
CA ARG A 312 23.37 -13.88 -8.64
C ARG A 312 23.83 -12.95 -7.52
N ILE A 313 23.07 -11.90 -7.23
CA ILE A 313 23.39 -10.93 -6.16
C ILE A 313 23.44 -11.67 -4.81
N LYS A 314 22.46 -12.51 -4.48
CA LYS A 314 22.43 -13.36 -3.28
C LYS A 314 23.74 -14.16 -3.10
N LYS A 315 24.28 -14.72 -4.19
CA LYS A 315 25.55 -15.47 -4.15
C LYS A 315 26.74 -14.55 -3.88
N LEU A 316 26.76 -13.35 -4.46
CA LEU A 316 27.86 -12.39 -4.30
C LEU A 316 27.89 -11.77 -2.91
N VAL A 317 26.72 -11.49 -2.31
CA VAL A 317 26.60 -10.84 -1.00
C VAL A 317 26.61 -11.83 0.17
N ARG A 318 26.47 -13.14 -0.08
CA ARG A 318 26.45 -14.19 0.96
C ARG A 318 27.56 -14.08 2.01
N PRO A 319 28.83 -13.74 1.69
CA PRO A 319 29.87 -13.58 2.71
C PRO A 319 29.63 -12.42 3.69
N PHE A 320 28.82 -11.45 3.28
CA PHE A 320 28.56 -10.20 4.00
C PHE A 320 27.15 -10.14 4.62
N ASP A 321 26.22 -10.98 4.15
CA ASP A 321 24.83 -11.05 4.64
C ASP A 321 24.65 -12.10 5.74
N LYS A 322 25.36 -11.93 6.86
CA LYS A 322 25.35 -12.93 7.96
C LYS A 322 23.98 -13.07 8.63
N ASP A 323 23.19 -12.01 8.64
CA ASP A 323 21.86 -11.97 9.27
C ASP A 323 20.74 -12.34 8.28
N GLY A 324 21.06 -12.60 7.00
CA GLY A 324 20.08 -12.92 5.95
C GLY A 324 19.16 -11.77 5.54
N LYS A 325 19.46 -10.53 5.96
CA LYS A 325 18.64 -9.34 5.67
C LYS A 325 18.62 -9.02 4.19
N ILE A 326 19.78 -9.04 3.52
CA ILE A 326 19.86 -8.74 2.08
C ILE A 326 19.10 -9.81 1.29
N LYS A 327 19.27 -11.08 1.66
CA LYS A 327 18.49 -12.19 1.07
C LYS A 327 16.99 -11.95 1.22
N GLY A 328 16.51 -11.61 2.41
CA GLY A 328 15.09 -11.34 2.67
C GLY A 328 14.52 -10.21 1.81
N ILE A 329 15.27 -9.11 1.67
CA ILE A 329 14.87 -7.99 0.78
C ILE A 329 14.77 -8.47 -0.67
N LEU A 330 15.76 -9.21 -1.17
CA LEU A 330 15.75 -9.71 -2.54
C LEU A 330 14.64 -10.74 -2.77
N ASP A 331 14.32 -11.59 -1.79
CA ASP A 331 13.17 -12.49 -1.87
C ASP A 331 11.85 -11.70 -1.93
N ALA A 332 11.71 -10.65 -1.10
CA ALA A 332 10.50 -9.81 -1.08
C ALA A 332 10.28 -9.04 -2.39
N VAL A 333 11.34 -8.48 -3.00
CA VAL A 333 11.24 -7.80 -4.31
C VAL A 333 10.76 -8.78 -5.38
N LEU A 334 11.23 -10.04 -5.37
CA LEU A 334 10.80 -11.03 -6.35
C LEU A 334 9.34 -11.43 -6.17
N SER A 335 8.94 -11.64 -4.91
CA SER A 335 7.56 -12.00 -4.57
C SER A 335 6.57 -10.86 -4.80
N SER A 336 7.02 -9.62 -4.86
CA SER A 336 6.16 -8.47 -5.16
C SER A 336 5.99 -8.20 -6.67
N MET A 337 6.54 -9.06 -7.53
CA MET A 337 6.41 -8.89 -8.98
C MET A 337 5.11 -9.47 -9.53
N TYR A 338 4.42 -10.29 -8.75
CA TYR A 338 3.17 -10.91 -9.16
C TYR A 338 2.19 -10.98 -7.98
N ASP A 339 0.91 -10.89 -8.30
CA ASP A 339 -0.13 -11.01 -7.29
C ASP A 339 -0.60 -12.46 -7.16
N ALA A 340 -0.84 -12.90 -5.93
CA ALA A 340 -1.47 -14.19 -5.66
C ALA A 340 -2.95 -13.96 -5.34
N PRO A 341 -3.87 -14.87 -5.73
CA PRO A 341 -5.29 -14.67 -5.47
C PRO A 341 -5.60 -14.31 -4.01
N PRO A 342 -6.62 -13.46 -3.76
CA PRO A 342 -7.62 -12.98 -4.71
C PRO A 342 -7.12 -11.87 -5.65
N GLU A 343 -7.77 -11.71 -6.81
CA GLU A 343 -7.47 -10.60 -7.73
C GLU A 343 -7.76 -9.25 -7.07
N ASP A 344 -6.89 -8.29 -7.30
CA ASP A 344 -6.98 -6.97 -6.73
C ASP A 344 -8.10 -6.15 -7.34
N TRP A 345 -8.51 -6.38 -8.59
CA TRP A 345 -9.56 -5.55 -9.22
C TRP A 345 -10.96 -6.08 -8.97
N ASN A 346 -11.16 -7.38 -9.13
CA ASN A 346 -12.47 -8.01 -9.00
C ASN A 346 -12.33 -9.33 -8.25
N ALA A 347 -12.80 -9.36 -7.02
CA ALA A 347 -12.70 -10.52 -6.16
C ALA A 347 -14.07 -10.99 -5.67
N VAL A 348 -14.21 -12.30 -5.56
CA VAL A 348 -15.31 -12.95 -4.82
C VAL A 348 -14.71 -13.64 -3.62
N LEU A 349 -14.91 -13.05 -2.44
CA LEU A 349 -14.34 -13.55 -1.19
C LEU A 349 -15.40 -14.30 -0.37
N PRO A 350 -15.10 -15.47 0.19
CA PRO A 350 -15.98 -16.13 1.16
C PRO A 350 -16.27 -15.25 2.39
N GLN A 351 -17.54 -15.09 2.77
CA GLN A 351 -17.91 -14.35 3.97
C GLN A 351 -17.68 -15.16 5.26
N LYS A 352 -17.69 -16.49 5.19
CA LYS A 352 -17.51 -17.40 6.34
C LYS A 352 -16.61 -18.56 5.98
#